data_AF-A0AAU6MGC0-F1
#
_entry.id   AF-A0AAU6MGC0-F1
#
_cell.length_a   1.000
_cell.length_b   1.000
_cell.length_c   1.000
_cell.angle_alpha   90.00
_cell.angle_beta   90.00
_cell.angle_gamma   90.00
#
_symmetry.space_group_name_H-M   'P 1'
#
loop_
_entity.id
_entity.type
_entity.pdbx_description
1 polymer ?
#
loop_
_entity_poly.entity_id
_entity_poly.type
_entity_poly.pdbx_seq_one_letter_code
_entity_poly.pdbx_strand_id
1 'polypeptide(L)'
;MSALFDKFLTSIAVGLAVTFLGTVIGRLCQRCWTAPAPARVLRRFSLLGTTGADGCLLHHETTRAPGSVATLRFGDLSQRFELTDAPLGDGTYAAEPLDQL
;
A
#
# COMPACT_ATOMS: atom_id res chain seq x y z
N MET A 1 3.88 45.12 35.32
CA MET A 1 2.72 44.50 34.62
C MET A 1 3.12 43.64 33.41
N SER A 2 4.40 43.35 33.18
CA SER A 2 4.90 42.73 31.94
C SER A 2 5.11 41.20 32.03
N ALA A 3 5.47 40.69 33.21
CA ALA A 3 5.81 39.26 33.38
C ALA A 3 4.60 38.31 33.34
N LEU A 4 3.41 38.79 33.68
CA LEU A 4 2.16 38.02 33.61
C LEU A 4 1.68 37.90 32.16
N PHE A 5 1.76 38.98 31.38
CA PHE A 5 1.38 39.02 29.98
C PHE A 5 2.23 38.09 29.11
N ASP A 6 3.55 38.05 29.36
CA ASP A 6 4.49 37.20 28.62
C ASP A 6 4.17 35.69 28.78
N LYS A 7 3.76 35.28 29.99
CA LYS A 7 3.33 33.90 30.29
C LYS A 7 2.06 33.50 29.53
N PHE A 8 1.08 34.41 29.45
CA PHE A 8 -0.13 34.17 28.65
C PHE A 8 0.16 34.14 27.16
N LEU A 9 1.00 35.06 26.67
CA LEU A 9 1.42 35.11 25.27
C LEU A 9 2.13 33.82 24.87
N THR A 10 3.02 33.33 25.72
CA THR A 10 3.77 32.09 25.49
C THR A 10 2.85 30.87 25.47
N SER A 11 1.92 30.75 26.43
CA SER A 11 0.94 29.65 26.43
C SER A 11 0.03 29.66 25.19
N ILE A 12 -0.42 30.84 24.75
CA ILE A 12 -1.25 30.96 23.54
C ILE A 12 -0.43 30.61 22.29
N ALA A 13 0.80 31.11 22.18
CA ALA A 13 1.68 30.81 21.06
C ALA A 13 2.00 29.31 20.96
N VAL A 14 2.30 28.66 22.09
CA VAL A 14 2.55 27.21 22.15
C VAL A 14 1.29 26.42 21.78
N GLY A 15 0.12 26.81 22.33
CA GLY A 15 -1.15 26.17 22.00
C GLY A 15 -1.46 26.24 20.51
N LEU A 16 -1.32 27.42 19.90
CA LEU A 16 -1.51 27.60 18.46
C LEU A 16 -0.51 26.81 17.63
N ALA A 17 0.76 26.75 18.04
CA ALA A 17 1.78 25.96 17.35
C ALA A 17 1.45 24.46 17.35
N VAL A 18 1.00 23.91 18.48
CA VAL A 18 0.61 22.49 18.59
C VAL A 18 -0.63 22.20 17.76
N THR A 19 -1.66 23.05 17.83
CA THR A 19 -2.87 22.89 17.02
C THR A 19 -2.56 22.96 15.53
N PHE A 20 -1.73 23.91 15.11
CA PHE A 20 -1.33 24.06 13.71
C PHE A 20 -0.56 22.83 13.22
N LEU A 21 0.40 22.34 14.01
CA LEU A 21 1.18 21.15 13.67
C LEU A 21 0.30 19.89 13.58
N GLY A 22 -0.62 19.70 14.53
CA GLY A 22 -1.58 18.60 14.49
C GLY A 22 -2.51 18.66 13.27
N THR A 23 -2.95 19.87 12.89
CA THR A 23 -3.79 20.08 11.71
C THR A 23 -3.03 19.77 10.41
N VAL A 24 -1.77 20.20 10.31
CA VAL A 24 -0.92 19.93 9.14
C VAL A 24 -0.66 18.44 8.99
N ILE A 25 -0.24 17.76 10.07
CA ILE A 25 0.02 16.32 10.06
C ILE A 25 -1.27 15.54 9.75
N GLY A 26 -2.39 15.89 10.39
CA GLY A 26 -3.68 15.26 10.14
C GLY A 26 -4.11 15.40 8.68
N ARG A 27 -3.90 16.57 8.08
CA ARG A 27 -4.23 16.82 6.67
C ARG A 27 -3.32 16.06 5.70
N LEU A 28 -2.03 15.92 6.02
CA LEU A 28 -1.08 15.11 5.24
C LEU A 28 -1.46 13.64 5.29
N CYS A 29 -1.71 13.10 6.49
CA CYS A 29 -2.15 11.72 6.65
C CYS A 29 -3.48 11.45 5.93
N GLN A 30 -4.44 12.36 6.05
CA GLN A 30 -5.71 12.28 5.31
C GLN A 30 -5.46 12.26 3.81
N ARG A 31 -4.62 13.14 3.26
CA ARG A 31 -4.30 13.16 1.83
C ARG A 31 -3.65 11.86 1.35
N CYS A 32 -2.77 11.25 2.13
CA CYS A 32 -2.20 9.94 1.79
C CYS A 32 -3.26 8.84 1.79
N TRP A 33 -4.25 8.91 2.67
CA TRP A 33 -5.32 7.92 2.76
C TRP A 33 -6.45 8.14 1.76
N THR A 34 -6.73 9.38 1.37
CA THR A 34 -7.78 9.73 0.40
C THR A 34 -7.26 9.87 -1.02
N ALA A 35 -5.99 9.55 -1.28
CA ALA A 35 -5.49 9.42 -2.64
C ALA A 35 -6.41 8.44 -3.39
N PRO A 36 -7.00 8.83 -4.54
CA PRO A 36 -7.87 7.93 -5.29
C PRO A 36 -7.06 6.68 -5.61
N ALA A 37 -7.47 5.53 -5.06
CA ALA A 37 -6.92 4.27 -5.50
C ALA A 37 -7.17 4.20 -7.02
N PRO A 38 -6.16 3.90 -7.84
CA PRO A 38 -6.36 3.75 -9.28
C PRO A 38 -7.49 2.75 -9.53
N ALA A 39 -8.26 2.96 -10.60
CA ALA A 39 -9.44 2.16 -10.90
C ALA A 39 -9.13 0.66 -10.74
N ARG A 40 -9.89 0.01 -9.86
CA ARG A 40 -9.75 -1.40 -9.51
C ARG A 40 -10.23 -2.27 -10.68
N VAL A 41 -9.38 -2.42 -11.69
CA VAL A 41 -9.64 -3.30 -12.84
C VAL A 41 -9.29 -4.73 -12.43
N LEU A 42 -10.20 -5.67 -12.66
CA LEU A 42 -9.93 -7.09 -12.48
C LEU A 42 -8.85 -7.52 -13.48
N ARG A 43 -7.69 -7.92 -12.96
CA ARG A 43 -6.54 -8.37 -13.76
C ARG A 43 -6.20 -9.80 -13.36
N ARG A 44 -5.82 -10.60 -14.36
CA ARG A 44 -5.32 -11.95 -14.17
C ARG A 44 -3.80 -11.90 -14.17
N PHE A 45 -3.20 -12.40 -13.10
CA PHE A 45 -1.76 -12.46 -12.93
C PHE A 45 -1.29 -13.92 -12.98
N SER A 46 -0.18 -14.17 -13.67
CA SER A 46 0.50 -15.46 -13.71
C SER A 46 1.61 -15.47 -12.67
N LEU A 47 1.49 -16.40 -11.72
CA LEU A 47 2.43 -16.55 -10.60
C LEU A 47 3.70 -17.23 -11.10
N LEU A 48 4.76 -16.44 -11.29
CA LEU A 48 6.02 -16.95 -11.78
C LEU A 48 6.70 -17.83 -10.72
N GLY A 49 7.32 -18.91 -11.17
CA GLY A 49 7.99 -19.87 -10.28
C GLY A 49 7.05 -20.75 -9.46
N THR A 50 5.72 -20.60 -9.61
CA THR A 50 4.73 -21.45 -8.95
C THR A 50 3.93 -22.24 -9.98
N THR A 51 4.26 -23.51 -10.10
CA THR A 51 3.51 -24.47 -10.92
C THR A 51 2.57 -25.30 -10.05
N GLY A 52 1.34 -25.48 -10.52
CA GLY A 52 0.37 -26.40 -9.92
C GLY A 52 0.82 -27.86 -10.05
N ALA A 53 0.07 -28.78 -9.45
CA ALA A 53 0.36 -30.22 -9.50
C ALA A 53 0.48 -30.77 -10.94
N ASP A 54 -0.20 -30.12 -11.89
CA ASP A 54 -0.22 -30.48 -13.30
C ASP A 54 0.95 -29.86 -14.10
N GLY A 55 1.86 -29.13 -13.46
CA GLY A 55 2.97 -28.42 -14.10
C GLY A 55 2.59 -27.11 -14.78
N CYS A 56 1.30 -26.74 -14.78
CA CYS A 56 0.82 -25.46 -15.31
C CYS A 56 1.09 -24.30 -14.36
N LEU A 57 1.37 -23.10 -14.91
CA LEU A 57 1.47 -21.87 -14.13
C LEU A 57 0.14 -21.58 -13.44
N LEU A 58 0.23 -21.21 -12.16
CA LEU A 58 -0.94 -20.81 -11.39
C LEU A 58 -1.33 -19.37 -11.72
N HIS A 59 -2.63 -19.15 -11.89
CA HIS A 59 -3.19 -17.84 -12.17
C HIS A 59 -3.91 -17.31 -10.93
N HIS A 60 -3.71 -16.04 -10.64
CA HIS A 60 -4.40 -15.32 -9.58
C HIS A 60 -5.12 -14.10 -10.15
N GLU A 61 -6.43 -14.04 -9.94
CA GLU A 61 -7.23 -12.89 -10.34
C GLU A 61 -7.40 -11.95 -9.18
N THR A 62 -7.08 -10.68 -9.40
CA THR A 62 -7.21 -9.66 -8.38
C THR A 62 -7.47 -8.29 -8.98
N THR A 63 -8.13 -7.46 -8.20
CA THR A 63 -8.37 -6.05 -8.54
C THR A 63 -7.32 -5.12 -7.92
N ARG A 64 -6.29 -5.71 -7.28
CA ARG A 64 -5.17 -4.96 -6.73
C ARG A 64 -4.37 -4.30 -7.85
N ALA A 65 -3.88 -3.10 -7.55
CA ALA A 65 -3.03 -2.37 -8.47
C ALA A 65 -1.70 -3.10 -8.68
N PRO A 66 -1.08 -2.97 -9.86
CA PRO A 66 0.33 -3.32 -10.04
C PRO A 66 1.23 -2.57 -9.04
N GLY A 67 2.37 -3.17 -8.70
CA GLY A 67 3.27 -2.73 -7.63
C GLY A 67 2.80 -3.07 -6.22
N SER A 68 1.74 -3.86 -6.07
CA SER A 68 1.25 -4.29 -4.76
C SER A 68 1.58 -5.76 -4.48
N VAL A 69 1.74 -6.08 -3.20
CA VAL A 69 2.05 -7.44 -2.76
C VAL A 69 0.76 -8.19 -2.44
N ALA A 70 0.62 -9.39 -3.00
CA ALA A 70 -0.44 -10.34 -2.67
C ALA A 70 0.16 -11.53 -1.90
N THR A 71 -0.44 -11.88 -0.76
CA THR A 71 -0.10 -13.10 -0.03
C THR A 71 -1.08 -14.19 -0.41
N LEU A 72 -0.59 -15.27 -0.99
CA LEU A 72 -1.38 -16.41 -1.43
C LEU A 72 -1.03 -17.65 -0.61
N ARG A 73 -2.02 -18.49 -0.36
CA ARG A 73 -1.84 -19.76 0.36
C ARG A 73 -1.88 -20.93 -0.62
N PHE A 74 -0.88 -21.81 -0.53
CA PHE A 74 -0.77 -23.06 -1.28
C PHE A 74 -0.63 -24.19 -0.26
N GLY A 75 -1.75 -24.83 0.10
CA GLY A 75 -1.80 -25.77 1.21
C GLY A 75 -1.41 -25.09 2.53
N ASP A 76 -0.39 -25.64 3.19
CA ASP A 76 0.12 -25.13 4.47
C ASP A 76 1.12 -23.96 4.32
N LEU A 77 1.58 -23.70 3.08
CA LEU A 77 2.54 -22.64 2.80
C LEU A 77 1.83 -21.35 2.41
N SER A 78 2.35 -20.22 2.90
CA SER A 78 1.94 -18.89 2.45
C SER A 78 3.13 -18.26 1.72
N GLN A 79 2.90 -17.74 0.52
CA GLN A 79 3.93 -17.09 -0.28
C GLN A 79 3.45 -15.72 -0.74
N ARG A 80 4.38 -14.76 -0.76
CA ARG A 80 4.12 -13.40 -1.22
C ARG A 80 4.56 -13.25 -2.66
N PHE A 81 3.75 -12.53 -3.43
CA PHE A 81 4.04 -12.18 -4.81
C PHE A 81 3.88 -10.69 -5.01
N GLU A 82 4.82 -10.07 -5.72
CA GLU A 82 4.66 -8.75 -6.28
C GLU A 82 3.85 -8.83 -7.57
N LEU A 83 2.72 -8.14 -7.60
CA LEU A 83 1.91 -8.00 -8.80
C LEU A 83 2.56 -6.95 -9.70
N THR A 84 3.13 -7.34 -10.83
CA THR A 84 3.80 -6.40 -11.74
C THR A 84 2.87 -6.00 -12.89
N ASP A 85 3.10 -4.85 -13.51
CA ASP A 85 2.37 -4.46 -14.73
C ASP A 85 3.05 -5.01 -15.99
N ALA A 86 3.86 -6.06 -15.87
CA ALA A 86 4.55 -6.68 -17.00
C ALA A 86 3.59 -7.67 -17.70
N PRO A 87 3.10 -7.38 -18.92
CA PRO A 87 2.23 -8.29 -19.63
C PRO A 87 2.99 -9.53 -20.10
N LEU A 88 2.39 -10.70 -19.92
CA LEU A 88 2.79 -11.95 -20.55
C LEU A 88 2.10 -12.07 -21.91
N GLY A 89 2.70 -12.86 -22.82
CA GLY A 89 2.18 -13.09 -24.17
C GLY A 89 0.80 -13.77 -24.22
N ASP A 90 0.30 -14.28 -23.09
CA ASP A 90 -1.02 -14.89 -22.92
C ASP A 90 -2.12 -13.89 -22.48
N GLY A 91 -1.78 -12.60 -22.37
CA GLY A 91 -2.70 -11.56 -21.93
C GLY A 91 -2.86 -11.46 -20.41
N THR A 92 -2.05 -12.17 -19.64
CA THR A 92 -1.95 -12.04 -18.19
C THR A 92 -0.82 -11.10 -17.80
N TYR A 93 -0.72 -10.76 -16.52
CA TYR A 93 0.36 -9.94 -15.98
C TYR A 93 1.29 -10.77 -15.10
N ALA A 94 2.59 -10.45 -15.05
CA ALA A 94 3.53 -11.22 -14.26
C ALA A 94 3.31 -10.95 -12.77
N ALA A 95 3.33 -12.00 -11.96
CA ALA A 95 3.43 -11.90 -10.52
C ALA A 95 4.72 -12.60 -10.06
N GLU A 96 5.67 -11.80 -9.57
CA GLU A 96 7.00 -12.28 -9.17
C GLU A 96 7.00 -12.70 -7.70
N PRO A 97 7.57 -13.87 -7.35
CA PRO A 97 7.66 -14.30 -5.96
C PRO A 97 8.62 -13.41 -5.18
N LEU A 98 8.15 -12.87 -4.06
CA LEU A 98 8.97 -12.06 -3.15
C LEU A 98 9.83 -12.92 -2.24
N ASP A 99 9.30 -14.09 -1.88
CA ASP A 99 9.97 -15.07 -1.04
C ASP A 99 10.34 -16.28 -1.91
N GLN A 100 11.63 -16.60 -1.96
CA GLN A 100 12.09 -17.90 -2.45
C GLN A 100 11.94 -18.90 -1.31
N LEU A 101 10.92 -19.77 -1.41
CA LEU A 101 10.74 -20.93 -0.55
C LEU A 101 11.70 -22.05 -0.97
#